data_AF-A0A939RCJ4-F1
#
_entry.id   AF-A0A939RCJ4-F1
#
_cell.length_a   1.000
_cell.length_b   1.000
_cell.length_c   1.000
_cell.angle_alpha   90.00
_cell.angle_beta   90.00
_cell.angle_gamma   90.00
#
_symmetry.space_group_name_H-M   'P 1'
#
loop_
_entity.id
_entity.type
_entity.pdbx_description
1 polymer ?
#
loop_
_entity_poly.entity_id
_entity_poly.type
_entity_poly.pdbx_seq_one_letter_code
_entity_poly.pdbx_strand_id
1 'polypeptide(L)'
;MSNQYTEENLIRAASFLPSQQEKEQQIADLSASADPLATLLYSDDRETVLYGIFGDLPDYDNPEMEDLWDEVLKADPEEIYEYCFRKGIDLFQDDGKPVSGWRDIAVMLKAIDKGILQLA
;
A
#
# COMPACT_ATOMS: atom_id res chain seq x y z
N MET A 1 0.90 -21.90 20.79
CA MET A 1 1.47 -20.78 20.02
C MET A 1 0.39 -19.73 19.96
N SER A 2 0.55 -18.63 20.69
CA SER A 2 -0.50 -17.62 20.84
C SER A 2 -0.46 -16.71 19.61
N ASN A 3 -1.53 -16.73 18.80
CA ASN A 3 -1.74 -15.71 17.76
C ASN A 3 -1.79 -14.34 18.45
N GLN A 4 -0.75 -13.52 18.29
CA GLN A 4 -0.61 -12.21 18.91
C GLN A 4 -1.28 -11.07 18.13
N TYR A 5 -2.05 -11.38 17.08
CA TYR A 5 -2.75 -10.38 16.27
C TYR A 5 -4.25 -10.45 16.57
N THR A 6 -4.67 -9.83 17.66
CA THR A 6 -6.07 -9.43 17.85
C THR A 6 -6.38 -8.28 16.89
N GLU A 7 -7.60 -8.21 16.35
CA GLU A 7 -8.06 -7.18 15.39
C GLU A 7 -7.73 -5.73 15.81
N GLU A 8 -7.50 -5.50 17.11
CA GLU A 8 -7.11 -4.21 17.69
C GLU A 8 -5.71 -3.68 17.26
N ASN A 9 -4.83 -4.52 16.70
CA ASN A 9 -3.47 -4.13 16.26
C ASN A 9 -3.25 -4.24 14.74
N LEU A 10 -4.32 -4.44 13.96
CA LEU A 10 -4.24 -4.62 12.52
C LEU A 10 -4.32 -3.26 11.80
N ILE A 11 -3.30 -2.92 11.02
CA ILE A 11 -3.32 -1.75 10.15
C ILE A 11 -4.16 -2.09 8.93
N ARG A 12 -5.33 -1.46 8.80
CA ARG A 12 -6.15 -1.58 7.57
C ARG A 12 -5.58 -0.67 6.50
N ALA A 13 -5.01 -1.23 5.44
CA ALA A 13 -4.51 -0.43 4.32
C ALA A 13 -5.63 0.43 3.70
N ALA A 14 -6.88 -0.07 3.71
CA ALA A 14 -8.04 0.65 3.24
C ALA A 14 -8.38 1.92 4.06
N SER A 15 -7.90 2.06 5.31
CA SER A 15 -8.17 3.26 6.11
C SER A 15 -7.43 4.50 5.62
N PHE A 16 -6.43 4.31 4.76
CA PHE A 16 -5.67 5.40 4.15
C PHE A 16 -6.23 5.82 2.78
N LEU A 17 -7.25 5.12 2.27
CA LEU A 17 -7.92 5.53 1.04
C LEU A 17 -8.83 6.74 1.31
N PRO A 18 -8.89 7.71 0.38
CA PRO A 18 -9.80 8.85 0.51
C PRO A 18 -11.26 8.37 0.50
N SER A 19 -12.07 8.99 1.35
CA SER A 19 -13.51 8.74 1.43
C SER A 19 -14.21 9.10 0.12
N GLN A 20 -15.44 8.60 -0.07
CA GLN A 20 -16.21 8.91 -1.28
C GLN A 20 -16.48 10.41 -1.44
N GLN A 21 -16.67 11.14 -0.35
CA GLN A 21 -16.83 12.61 -0.40
C GLN A 21 -15.54 13.30 -0.83
N GLU A 22 -14.39 12.86 -0.33
CA GLU A 22 -13.09 13.39 -0.75
C GLU A 22 -12.84 13.07 -2.22
N LYS A 23 -13.19 11.86 -2.70
CA LYS A 23 -13.11 11.50 -4.13
C LYS A 23 -14.01 12.37 -5.00
N GLU A 24 -15.24 12.66 -4.56
CA GLU A 24 -16.16 13.54 -5.28
C GLU A 24 -15.68 15.00 -5.32
N GLN A 25 -15.15 15.51 -4.21
CA GLN A 25 -14.51 16.83 -4.17
C GLN A 25 -13.24 16.89 -5.03
N GLN A 26 -12.43 15.83 -5.02
CA GLN A 26 -11.24 15.71 -5.87
C GLN A 26 -11.62 15.73 -7.34
N ILE A 27 -12.66 14.99 -7.76
CA ILE A 27 -13.14 15.01 -9.15
C ILE A 27 -13.67 16.41 -9.51
N ALA A 28 -14.37 17.08 -8.58
CA ALA A 28 -14.86 18.44 -8.80
C ALA A 28 -13.70 19.44 -8.95
N ASP A 29 -12.69 19.38 -8.10
CA ASP A 29 -11.51 20.25 -8.16
C ASP A 29 -10.65 19.96 -9.40
N LEU A 30 -10.45 18.68 -9.76
CA LEU A 30 -9.78 18.26 -11.00
C LEU A 30 -10.51 18.75 -12.25
N SER A 31 -11.85 18.75 -12.23
CA SER A 31 -12.65 19.27 -13.35
C SER A 31 -12.59 20.80 -13.45
N ALA A 32 -12.30 21.49 -12.34
CA ALA A 32 -12.14 22.94 -12.27
C ALA A 32 -10.71 23.40 -12.57
N SER A 33 -9.69 22.57 -12.30
CA SER A 33 -8.29 22.85 -12.61
C SER A 33 -7.93 22.40 -14.02
N ALA A 34 -7.59 23.33 -14.92
CA ALA A 34 -7.07 23.02 -16.24
C ALA A 34 -5.60 22.50 -16.22
N ASP A 35 -5.12 22.01 -15.08
CA ASP A 35 -3.72 21.62 -14.87
C ASP A 35 -3.57 20.08 -14.87
N PRO A 36 -3.07 19.48 -15.97
CA PRO A 36 -2.87 18.03 -16.06
C PRO A 36 -1.84 17.48 -15.05
N LEU A 37 -1.02 18.34 -14.43
CA LEU A 37 -0.08 17.93 -13.38
C LEU A 37 -0.76 17.70 -12.04
N ALA A 38 -1.84 18.43 -11.75
CA ALA A 38 -2.67 18.20 -10.55
C ALA A 38 -3.29 16.79 -10.60
N THR A 39 -3.73 16.35 -11.78
CA THR A 39 -4.21 14.98 -11.98
C THR A 39 -3.18 13.93 -11.60
N LEU A 40 -1.89 14.15 -11.85
CA LEU A 40 -0.82 13.19 -11.52
C LEU A 40 -0.43 13.21 -10.03
N LEU A 41 -0.41 14.39 -9.40
CA LEU A 41 -0.07 14.55 -7.98
C LEU A 41 -1.14 14.00 -7.03
N TYR A 42 -2.39 13.91 -7.49
CA TYR A 42 -3.53 13.43 -6.69
C TYR A 42 -4.08 12.07 -7.15
N SER A 43 -3.48 11.43 -8.15
CA SER A 43 -4.04 10.20 -8.77
C SER A 43 -3.72 8.88 -8.10
N ASP A 44 -2.70 8.79 -7.24
CA ASP A 44 -2.21 7.47 -6.83
C ASP A 44 -2.64 7.09 -5.41
N ASP A 45 -3.85 6.50 -5.33
CA ASP A 45 -4.36 5.79 -4.14
C ASP A 45 -3.27 4.82 -3.57
N ARG A 46 -2.39 4.30 -4.43
CA ARG A 46 -1.20 3.51 -4.07
C ARG A 46 -0.21 4.28 -3.19
N GLU A 47 0.20 5.48 -3.60
CA GLU A 47 1.19 6.28 -2.86
C GLU A 47 0.63 6.72 -1.51
N THR A 48 -0.65 7.10 -1.46
CA THR A 48 -1.32 7.53 -0.22
C THR A 48 -1.31 6.40 0.82
N VAL A 49 -1.61 5.18 0.39
CA VAL A 49 -1.59 4.00 1.27
C VAL A 49 -0.17 3.67 1.73
N LEU A 50 0.82 3.71 0.83
CA LEU A 50 2.21 3.42 1.17
C LEU A 50 2.79 4.44 2.15
N TYR A 51 2.60 5.74 1.91
CA TYR A 51 3.00 6.79 2.85
C TYR A 51 2.25 6.68 4.18
N GLY A 52 0.97 6.34 4.18
CA GLY A 52 0.19 6.18 5.41
C GLY A 52 0.70 5.05 6.30
N ILE A 53 1.17 3.94 5.70
CA ILE A 53 1.64 2.77 6.43
C ILE A 53 3.12 2.87 6.79
N PHE A 54 3.98 3.26 5.84
CA PHE A 54 5.43 3.17 5.96
C PHE A 54 6.12 4.53 6.08
N GLY A 55 5.44 5.62 5.71
CA GLY A 55 6.05 6.95 5.61
C GLY A 55 7.00 7.12 4.43
N ASP A 56 7.10 6.12 3.54
CA ASP A 56 8.03 6.10 2.41
C ASP A 56 7.47 5.27 1.24
N LEU A 57 8.12 5.36 0.08
CA LEU A 57 7.80 4.62 -1.15
C LEU A 57 8.92 3.63 -1.51
N PRO A 58 8.61 2.53 -2.22
CA PRO A 58 9.64 1.63 -2.69
C PRO A 58 10.50 2.30 -3.78
N ASP A 59 11.82 2.30 -3.56
CA ASP A 59 12.80 2.77 -4.54
C ASP A 59 13.19 1.65 -5.52
N TYR A 60 12.54 1.59 -6.67
CA TYR A 60 12.82 0.59 -7.70
C TYR A 60 14.04 0.92 -8.58
N ASP A 61 14.72 2.05 -8.36
CA ASP A 61 16.05 2.26 -8.94
C ASP A 61 17.12 1.43 -8.19
N ASN A 62 16.79 0.91 -6.99
CA ASN A 62 17.60 -0.06 -6.27
C ASN A 62 17.32 -1.50 -6.76
N PRO A 63 18.34 -2.21 -7.27
CA PRO A 63 18.19 -3.60 -7.73
C PRO A 63 17.62 -4.56 -6.66
N GLU A 64 17.92 -4.33 -5.37
CA GLU A 64 17.40 -5.20 -4.30
C GLU A 64 15.89 -5.06 -4.12
N MET A 65 15.34 -3.87 -4.39
CA MET A 65 13.89 -3.62 -4.36
C MET A 65 13.21 -4.15 -5.61
N GLU A 66 13.86 -4.05 -6.77
CA GLU A 66 13.40 -4.67 -8.01
C GLU A 66 13.33 -6.20 -7.87
N ASP A 67 14.35 -6.83 -7.28
CA ASP A 67 14.38 -8.27 -7.01
C ASP A 67 13.22 -8.70 -6.09
N LEU A 68 12.90 -7.88 -5.08
CA LEU A 68 11.76 -8.11 -4.20
C LEU A 68 10.41 -7.96 -4.92
N TRP A 69 10.29 -6.97 -5.80
CA TRP A 69 9.12 -6.82 -6.64
C TRP A 69 8.91 -8.05 -7.52
N ASP A 70 9.97 -8.53 -8.13
CA ASP A 70 9.97 -9.74 -8.94
C ASP A 70 9.56 -10.99 -8.13
N GLU A 71 10.04 -11.10 -6.90
CA GLU A 71 9.65 -12.16 -5.96
C GLU A 71 8.15 -12.11 -5.65
N VAL A 72 7.62 -10.93 -5.32
CA VAL A 72 6.19 -10.71 -5.03
C VAL A 72 5.32 -10.94 -6.26
N LEU A 73 5.81 -10.57 -7.45
CA LEU A 73 5.09 -10.74 -8.71
C LEU A 73 4.97 -12.21 -9.12
N LYS A 74 6.00 -13.02 -8.82
CA LYS A 74 6.03 -14.46 -9.12
C LYS A 74 5.29 -15.31 -8.08
N ALA A 75 5.10 -14.79 -6.87
CA ALA A 75 4.40 -15.47 -5.78
C ALA A 75 2.88 -15.53 -6.02
N ASP A 76 2.25 -16.54 -5.42
CA ASP A 76 0.79 -16.64 -5.43
C ASP A 76 0.19 -15.50 -4.61
N PRO A 77 -0.82 -14.76 -5.13
CA PRO A 77 -1.40 -13.62 -4.41
C PRO A 77 -1.92 -13.99 -3.01
N GLU A 78 -2.48 -15.18 -2.83
CA GLU A 78 -2.98 -15.65 -1.54
C GLU A 78 -1.86 -15.77 -0.49
N GLU A 79 -0.67 -16.23 -0.90
CA GLU A 79 0.50 -16.31 0.00
C GLU A 79 0.96 -14.91 0.43
N ILE A 80 0.89 -13.94 -0.50
CA ILE A 80 1.23 -12.55 -0.19
C ILE A 80 0.19 -11.93 0.75
N TYR A 81 -1.09 -12.20 0.53
CA TYR A 81 -2.15 -11.71 1.42
C TYR A 81 -1.98 -12.24 2.83
N GLU A 82 -1.75 -13.54 2.96
CA GLU A 82 -1.52 -14.16 4.26
C GLU A 82 -0.24 -13.62 4.91
N TYR A 83 0.82 -13.42 4.14
CA TYR A 83 2.06 -12.81 4.61
C TYR A 83 1.83 -11.41 5.19
N CYS A 84 1.17 -10.52 4.45
CA CYS A 84 0.87 -9.16 4.90
C CYS A 84 -0.04 -9.17 6.14
N PHE A 85 -1.04 -10.04 6.18
CA PHE A 85 -1.92 -10.20 7.34
C PHE A 85 -1.15 -10.66 8.58
N ARG A 86 -0.25 -11.64 8.44
CA ARG A 86 0.64 -12.11 9.52
C ARG A 86 1.64 -11.04 9.99
N LYS A 87 1.90 -10.03 9.16
CA LYS A 87 2.71 -8.84 9.51
C LYS A 87 1.87 -7.71 10.11
N GLY A 88 0.56 -7.92 10.28
CA GLY A 88 -0.34 -6.96 10.89
C GLY A 88 -0.98 -5.99 9.90
N ILE A 89 -0.94 -6.24 8.60
CA ILE A 89 -1.54 -5.38 7.57
C ILE A 89 -2.69 -6.11 6.87
N ASP A 90 -3.90 -5.55 6.98
CA ASP A 90 -5.05 -5.96 6.18
C ASP A 90 -5.06 -5.21 4.85
N LEU A 91 -4.91 -5.97 3.76
CA LEU A 91 -4.85 -5.42 2.40
C LEU A 91 -6.24 -5.21 1.80
N PHE A 92 -7.31 -5.72 2.41
CA PHE A 92 -8.62 -5.75 1.80
C PHE A 92 -9.47 -4.52 2.14
N GLN A 93 -10.22 -4.07 1.14
CA GLN A 93 -11.28 -3.10 1.26
C GLN A 93 -12.58 -3.79 1.71
N ASP A 94 -13.57 -3.00 2.12
CA ASP A 94 -14.88 -3.51 2.54
C ASP A 94 -15.64 -4.25 1.42
N ASP A 95 -15.27 -4.03 0.15
CA ASP A 95 -15.83 -4.75 -1.01
C ASP A 95 -15.17 -6.12 -1.27
N GLY A 96 -14.19 -6.51 -0.43
CA GLY A 96 -13.46 -7.76 -0.54
C GLY A 96 -12.33 -7.75 -1.58
N LYS A 97 -12.01 -6.60 -2.20
CA LYS A 97 -10.86 -6.46 -3.10
C LYS A 97 -9.65 -5.90 -2.36
N PRO A 98 -8.42 -6.27 -2.77
CA PRO A 98 -7.24 -5.64 -2.21
C PRO A 98 -7.15 -4.16 -2.60
N VAL A 99 -6.49 -3.35 -1.77
CA VAL A 99 -6.17 -1.96 -2.08
C VAL A 99 -5.25 -1.85 -3.30
N SER A 100 -5.30 -0.69 -3.98
CA SER A 100 -4.28 -0.36 -4.99
C SER A 100 -2.90 -0.33 -4.33
N GLY A 101 -1.89 -0.88 -4.98
CA GLY A 101 -0.53 -0.95 -4.42
C GLY A 101 -0.28 -2.06 -3.39
N TRP A 102 -1.18 -3.04 -3.22
CA TRP A 102 -0.97 -4.13 -2.25
C TRP A 102 0.34 -4.92 -2.44
N ARG A 103 0.84 -5.00 -3.68
CA ARG A 103 2.14 -5.62 -3.98
C ARG A 103 3.30 -4.77 -3.47
N ASP A 104 3.22 -3.46 -3.64
CA ASP A 104 4.20 -2.53 -3.08
C ASP A 104 4.24 -2.63 -1.56
N ILE A 105 3.09 -2.77 -0.89
CA ILE A 105 3.02 -3.00 0.56
C ILE A 105 3.79 -4.28 0.94
N ALA A 106 3.62 -5.36 0.17
CA ALA A 106 4.36 -6.60 0.40
C ALA A 106 5.87 -6.45 0.16
N VAL A 107 6.27 -5.70 -0.86
CA VAL A 107 7.70 -5.37 -1.13
C VAL A 107 8.29 -4.59 0.03
N MET A 108 7.62 -3.53 0.50
CA MET A 108 8.07 -2.72 1.64
C MET A 108 8.24 -3.58 2.89
N LEU A 109 7.28 -4.44 3.20
CA LEU A 109 7.39 -5.38 4.32
C LEU A 109 8.57 -6.35 4.16
N LYS A 110 8.79 -6.89 2.97
CA LYS A 110 9.93 -7.78 2.70
C LYS A 110 11.27 -7.04 2.76
N ALA A 111 11.32 -5.78 2.33
CA ALA A 111 12.49 -4.94 2.42
C ALA A 111 12.85 -4.63 3.89
N ILE A 112 11.85 -4.38 4.74
CA ILE A 112 12.04 -4.23 6.18
C ILE A 112 12.55 -5.54 6.80
N ASP A 113 11.96 -6.69 6.44
CA ASP A 113 12.40 -8.01 6.92
C ASP A 113 13.84 -8.35 6.53
N LYS A 114 14.28 -7.92 5.34
CA LYS A 114 15.65 -8.09 4.86
C LYS A 114 16.62 -7.01 5.40
N GLY A 115 16.11 -6.01 6.11
CA GLY A 115 16.91 -4.90 6.65
C GLY A 115 17.37 -3.89 5.60
N ILE A 116 16.77 -3.91 4.41
CA ILE A 116 17.04 -2.98 3.30
C ILE A 116 16.42 -1.62 3.63
N LEU A 117 15.19 -1.64 4.16
CA LEU A 117 14.52 -0.46 4.69
C LEU A 117 14.52 -0.49 6.22
N GLN A 118 14.83 0.65 6.83
CA GLN A 118 14.63 0.87 8.25
C GLN A 118 13.52 1.90 8.41
N LEU A 119 12.45 1.53 9.11
CA LEU A 119 11.44 2.49 9.54
C LEU A 119 12.12 3.47 10.51
N ALA A 120 12.04 4.76 10.20
CA ALA A 120 12.63 5.84 10.99
C ALA A 120 11.99 5.97 12.39
#